data_AF-A0A974SXF6-F1
#
_entry.id   AF-A0A974SXF6-F1
#
_cell.length_a   1.000
_cell.length_b   1.000
_cell.length_c   1.000
_cell.angle_alpha   90.00
_cell.angle_beta   90.00
_cell.angle_gamma   90.00
#
_symmetry.space_group_name_H-M   'P 1'
#
loop_
_entity.id
_entity.type
_entity.pdbx_description
1 polymer ?
#
loop_
_entity_poly.entity_id
_entity_poly.type
_entity_poly.pdbx_seq_one_letter_code
_entity_poly.pdbx_strand_id
1 'polypeptide(L)'
;MFQQRTFKFFASLIGLFLLLASPGLIWPGYLDSPLGLALAIPYLSIYLFHQIGIPGLLQNNGACGWGWCAPTGFGWMFLVTFWLLITWLLAWGLSSLSRPAGESDQANCPATQPDDQAH
;
A
#
# COMPACT_ATOMS: atom_id res chain seq x y z
N MET A 1 -4.76 15.75 9.35
CA MET A 1 -5.99 14.97 9.61
C MET A 1 -5.73 13.50 9.26
N PHE A 2 -5.21 12.73 10.21
CA PHE A 2 -5.07 11.27 10.05
C PHE A 2 -6.43 10.65 10.36
N GLN A 3 -7.25 10.40 9.34
CA GLN A 3 -8.53 9.73 9.54
C GLN A 3 -8.22 8.29 10.02
N GLN A 4 -8.66 7.92 11.23
CA GLN A 4 -8.42 6.58 11.79
C GLN A 4 -8.81 5.46 10.82
N ARG A 5 -9.78 5.70 9.93
CA ARG A 5 -10.19 4.79 8.86
C ARG A 5 -9.07 4.53 7.84
N THR A 6 -8.39 5.55 7.34
CA THR A 6 -7.27 5.40 6.39
C THR A 6 -6.14 4.57 7.01
N PHE A 7 -5.82 4.82 8.28
CA PHE A 7 -4.81 4.04 9.00
C PHE A 7 -5.22 2.57 9.17
N LYS A 8 -6.49 2.27 9.46
CA LYS A 8 -7.01 0.90 9.52
C LYS A 8 -6.86 0.16 8.18
N PHE A 9 -7.26 0.79 7.07
CA PHE A 9 -7.10 0.19 5.74
C PHE A 9 -5.62 -0.02 5.40
N PHE A 10 -4.78 0.97 5.67
CA PHE A 10 -3.34 0.88 5.46
C PHE A 10 -2.71 -0.28 6.24
N ALA A 11 -2.97 -0.37 7.54
CA ALA A 11 -2.47 -1.45 8.39
C ALA A 11 -2.98 -2.83 7.94
N SER A 12 -4.25 -2.91 7.51
CA SER A 12 -4.83 -4.14 6.99
C SER A 12 -4.16 -4.59 5.68
N LEU A 13 -3.86 -3.65 4.77
CA LEU A 13 -3.18 -3.95 3.51
C LEU A 13 -1.76 -4.48 3.75
N ILE A 14 -1.02 -3.82 4.65
CA ILE A 14 0.33 -4.27 5.03
C ILE A 14 0.26 -5.65 5.70
N GLY A 15 -0.66 -5.82 6.66
CA GLY A 15 -0.82 -7.09 7.37
C GLY A 15 -1.16 -8.24 6.41
N LEU A 16 -2.08 -8.02 5.48
CA LEU A 16 -2.44 -9.01 4.46
C LEU A 16 -1.24 -9.34 3.56
N PHE A 17 -0.50 -8.33 3.11
CA PHE A 17 0.69 -8.54 2.28
C PHE A 17 1.74 -9.40 2.98
N LEU A 18 2.04 -9.11 4.25
CA LEU A 18 3.00 -9.90 5.04
C LEU A 18 2.50 -11.32 5.29
N LEU A 19 1.20 -11.49 5.54
CA LEU A 19 0.58 -12.80 5.72
C LEU A 19 0.69 -13.63 4.43
N LEU A 20 0.42 -13.04 3.27
CA LEU A 20 0.55 -13.69 1.96
C LEU A 20 2.00 -13.98 1.58
N ALA A 21 2.95 -13.14 2.01
CA ALA A 21 4.37 -13.37 1.76
C ALA A 21 4.97 -14.47 2.66
N SER A 22 4.37 -14.74 3.82
CA SER A 22 4.89 -15.70 4.80
C SER A 22 5.15 -17.12 4.28
N PRO A 23 4.32 -17.73 3.41
CA PRO A 23 4.58 -19.07 2.89
C PRO A 23 5.81 -19.10 1.99
N GLY A 24 6.15 -17.98 1.34
CA GLY A 24 7.34 -17.85 0.50
C GLY A 24 8.66 -17.99 1.25
N LEU A 25 8.67 -17.81 2.59
CA LEU A 25 9.85 -18.01 3.41
C LEU A 25 10.13 -19.49 3.72
N ILE A 26 9.10 -20.34 3.62
CA ILE A 26 9.16 -21.76 3.99
C ILE A 26 9.17 -22.65 2.73
N TRP A 27 8.49 -22.22 1.67
CA TRP A 27 8.31 -22.98 0.44
C TRP A 27 9.02 -22.31 -0.74
N PRO A 28 10.14 -22.86 -1.25
CA PRO A 28 10.90 -22.23 -2.34
C PRO A 28 10.10 -22.12 -3.64
N GLY A 29 9.22 -23.09 -3.93
CA GLY A 29 8.36 -23.07 -5.12
C GLY A 29 7.16 -22.11 -5.04
N TYR A 30 6.95 -21.41 -3.92
CA TYR A 30 5.84 -20.45 -3.80
C TYR A 30 6.07 -19.21 -4.66
N LEU A 31 7.33 -18.82 -4.84
CA LEU A 31 7.72 -17.69 -5.69
C LEU A 31 7.52 -17.97 -7.19
N ASP A 32 7.48 -19.25 -7.58
CA ASP A 32 7.18 -19.68 -8.95
C ASP A 32 5.68 -19.65 -9.27
N SER A 33 4.83 -19.43 -8.26
CA SER A 33 3.39 -19.26 -8.46
C SER A 33 3.07 -17.86 -9.02
N PRO A 34 1.94 -17.67 -9.74
CA PRO A 34 1.52 -16.34 -10.18
C PRO A 34 1.33 -15.36 -9.02
N LEU A 35 1.00 -15.89 -7.82
CA LEU A 35 0.91 -15.10 -6.60
C LEU A 35 2.29 -14.68 -6.09
N GLY A 36 3.29 -15.57 -6.16
CA GLY A 36 4.69 -15.26 -5.87
C GLY A 36 5.24 -14.17 -6.78
N LEU A 37 4.94 -14.23 -8.08
CA LEU A 37 5.29 -13.16 -9.02
C LEU A 37 4.65 -11.82 -8.66
N ALA A 38 3.37 -11.83 -8.26
CA ALA A 38 2.68 -10.61 -7.82
C ALA A 38 3.34 -10.01 -6.55
N LEU A 39 3.77 -10.85 -5.62
CA LEU A 39 4.50 -10.43 -4.43
C LEU A 39 5.94 -9.99 -4.72
N ALA A 40 6.51 -10.38 -5.86
CA ALA A 40 7.81 -9.91 -6.34
C ALA A 40 7.74 -8.56 -7.07
N ILE A 41 6.54 -8.09 -7.47
CA ILE A 41 6.37 -6.78 -8.14
C ILE A 41 7.03 -5.63 -7.37
N PRO A 42 6.88 -5.52 -6.03
CA PRO A 42 7.55 -4.46 -5.27
C PRO A 42 9.06 -4.50 -5.37
N TYR A 43 9.63 -5.70 -5.41
CA TYR A 43 11.07 -5.89 -5.58
C TYR A 43 11.49 -5.58 -7.02
N LEU A 44 10.73 -6.04 -8.02
CA LEU A 44 10.99 -5.79 -9.44
C LEU A 44 10.95 -4.30 -9.80
N SER A 45 10.13 -3.49 -9.13
CA SER A 45 10.04 -2.06 -9.42
C SER A 45 11.38 -1.35 -9.24
N ILE A 46 12.27 -1.85 -8.37
CA ILE A 46 13.60 -1.26 -8.18
C ILE A 46 14.47 -1.31 -9.43
N TYR A 47 14.35 -2.41 -10.20
CA TYR A 47 15.06 -2.57 -11.47
C TYR A 47 14.52 -1.60 -12.51
N LEU A 48 13.20 -1.35 -12.49
CA LEU A 48 12.57 -0.35 -13.35
C LEU A 48 13.09 1.06 -13.04
N PHE A 49 13.17 1.43 -11.76
CA PHE A 49 13.71 2.73 -11.35
C PHE A 49 15.20 2.88 -11.64
N HIS A 50 15.96 1.79 -11.53
CA HIS A 50 17.36 1.78 -11.93
C HIS A 50 17.53 1.98 -13.44
N GLN A 51 16.68 1.36 -14.27
CA GLN A 51 16.65 1.55 -15.72
C GLN A 51 16.29 2.99 -16.12
N ILE A 52 15.44 3.66 -15.34
CA ILE A 52 15.09 5.08 -15.53
C ILE A 52 16.27 6.01 -15.16
N GLY A 53 17.36 5.46 -14.61
CA GLY A 53 18.62 6.16 -14.40
C GLY A 53 18.82 6.69 -13.00
N ILE A 54 18.04 6.23 -12.01
CA ILE A 54 18.32 6.60 -10.61
C ILE A 54 19.54 5.78 -10.14
N PRO A 55 20.68 6.44 -9.83
CA PRO A 55 21.91 5.73 -9.47
C PRO A 55 21.84 5.21 -8.04
N GLY A 56 22.61 4.16 -7.76
CA GLY A 56 22.78 3.67 -6.39
C GLY A 56 21.60 2.89 -5.81
N LEU A 57 20.56 2.53 -6.57
CA LEU A 57 19.51 1.64 -6.06
C LEU A 57 19.96 0.19 -5.95
N LEU A 58 20.75 -0.31 -6.90
CA LEU A 58 21.22 -1.68 -6.93
C LEU A 58 22.71 -1.73 -6.62
N GLN A 59 23.14 -2.79 -5.93
CA GLN A 59 24.55 -3.11 -5.82
C GLN A 59 25.17 -3.29 -7.21
N ASN A 60 26.44 -2.91 -7.34
CA ASN A 60 27.21 -2.98 -8.59
C ASN A 60 26.51 -2.32 -9.80
N ASN A 61 25.60 -1.36 -9.59
CA ASN A 61 24.77 -0.76 -10.64
C ASN A 61 24.08 -1.81 -11.54
N GLY A 62 23.54 -2.88 -10.94
CA GLY A 62 22.88 -3.92 -11.73
C GLY A 62 23.80 -4.97 -12.34
N ALA A 63 25.13 -4.82 -12.23
CA ALA A 63 26.11 -5.76 -12.81
C ALA A 63 26.40 -6.96 -11.90
N CYS A 64 25.36 -7.73 -11.51
CA CYS A 64 25.51 -8.91 -10.65
C CYS A 64 25.60 -10.25 -11.42
N GLY A 65 25.92 -10.18 -12.73
CA GLY A 65 26.10 -11.36 -13.58
C GLY A 65 24.79 -12.10 -13.86
N TRP A 66 24.72 -13.36 -13.44
CA TRP A 66 23.58 -14.27 -13.70
C TRP A 66 22.41 -14.10 -12.73
N GLY A 67 22.57 -13.25 -11.71
CA GLY A 67 21.64 -13.13 -10.61
C GLY A 67 20.91 -11.79 -10.56
N TRP A 68 19.97 -11.74 -9.64
CA TRP A 68 19.31 -10.51 -9.23
C TRP A 68 20.26 -9.76 -8.31
N CYS A 69 20.54 -8.49 -8.60
CA CYS A 69 21.23 -7.61 -7.67
C CYS A 69 20.37 -7.30 -6.45
N ALA A 70 20.98 -7.42 -5.27
CA ALA A 70 20.37 -6.88 -4.07
C ALA A 70 20.30 -5.34 -4.15
N PRO A 71 19.24 -4.73 -3.62
CA PRO A 71 19.19 -3.30 -3.40
C PRO A 71 20.31 -2.84 -2.46
N THR A 72 20.83 -1.64 -2.68
CA THR A 72 21.68 -0.97 -1.69
C THR A 72 20.84 -0.50 -0.49
N GLY A 73 21.47 0.01 0.56
CA GLY A 73 20.73 0.65 1.67
C GLY A 73 19.83 1.80 1.20
N PHE A 74 20.29 2.61 0.24
CA PHE A 74 19.47 3.64 -0.39
C PHE A 74 18.33 3.04 -1.21
N GLY A 75 18.60 1.98 -1.97
CA GLY A 75 17.58 1.26 -2.75
C GLY A 75 16.45 0.70 -1.88
N TRP A 76 16.79 0.09 -0.74
CA TRP A 76 15.79 -0.36 0.24
C TRP A 76 14.97 0.78 0.80
N MET A 77 15.60 1.90 1.19
CA MET A 77 14.90 3.06 1.75
C MET A 77 13.96 3.69 0.73
N PHE A 78 14.39 3.81 -0.53
CA PHE A 78 13.58 4.29 -1.63
C PHE A 78 12.38 3.37 -1.88
N LEU A 79 12.63 2.06 -1.99
CA LEU A 79 11.61 1.06 -2.28
C LEU A 79 10.53 1.01 -1.19
N VAL A 80 10.94 0.98 0.08
CA VAL A 80 10.01 0.99 1.22
C VAL A 80 9.20 2.26 1.23
N THR A 81 9.83 3.43 1.09
CA THR A 81 9.13 4.72 1.10
C THR A 81 8.13 4.81 -0.06
N PHE A 82 8.55 4.44 -1.26
CA PHE A 82 7.70 4.45 -2.45
C PHE A 82 6.46 3.57 -2.30
N TRP A 83 6.63 2.33 -1.83
CA TRP A 83 5.51 1.42 -1.63
C TRP A 83 4.61 1.83 -0.47
N LEU A 84 5.16 2.32 0.64
CA LEU A 84 4.35 2.87 1.73
C LEU A 84 3.49 4.05 1.25
N LEU A 85 4.04 4.93 0.40
CA LEU A 85 3.27 6.03 -0.20
C LEU A 85 2.16 5.51 -1.12
N ILE A 86 2.43 4.51 -1.97
CA ILE A 86 1.40 3.89 -2.81
C ILE A 86 0.30 3.27 -1.96
N THR A 87 0.66 2.43 -0.98
CA THR A 87 -0.33 1.78 -0.10
C THR A 87 -1.12 2.81 0.70
N TRP A 88 -0.49 3.91 1.10
CA TRP A 88 -1.15 5.03 1.76
C TRP A 88 -2.17 5.71 0.84
N LEU A 89 -1.79 6.03 -0.40
CA LEU A 89 -2.69 6.63 -1.40
C LEU A 89 -3.85 5.70 -1.74
N LEU A 90 -3.61 4.39 -1.86
CA LEU A 90 -4.65 3.39 -2.04
C LEU A 90 -5.61 3.36 -0.84
N ALA A 91 -5.09 3.29 0.39
CA ALA A 91 -5.92 3.31 1.59
C ALA A 91 -6.71 4.62 1.71
N TRP A 92 -6.12 5.74 1.31
CA TRP A 92 -6.80 7.04 1.29
C TRP A 92 -7.93 7.04 0.26
N GLY A 93 -7.68 6.60 -0.98
CA GLY A 93 -8.69 6.47 -2.03
C GLY A 93 -9.84 5.54 -1.65
N LEU A 94 -9.55 4.38 -1.05
CA LEU A 94 -10.58 3.48 -0.53
C LEU A 94 -11.39 4.17 0.58
N SER A 95 -10.74 4.87 1.50
CA SER A 95 -11.41 5.57 2.59
C SER A 95 -12.28 6.74 2.11
N SER A 96 -11.89 7.42 1.03
CA SER A 96 -12.71 8.48 0.43
C SER A 96 -13.93 7.94 -0.29
N LEU A 97 -13.81 6.79 -0.97
CA LEU A 97 -14.94 6.11 -1.62
C LEU A 97 -15.90 5.48 -0.61
N SER A 98 -15.38 5.03 0.54
CA SER A 98 -16.17 4.41 1.61
C SER A 98 -16.91 5.45 2.50
N ARG A 99 -16.95 6.72 2.11
CA ARG A 99 -17.79 7.71 2.77
C ARG A 99 -19.26 7.38 2.46
N PRO A 100 -20.08 7.01 3.45
CA PRO A 100 -21.47 6.72 3.20
C PRO A 100 -22.15 7.97 2.64
N ALA A 101 -22.90 7.80 1.55
CA ALA A 101 -23.65 8.86 0.86
C ALA A 101 -24.73 9.52 1.74
N GLY A 102 -24.95 9.05 2.97
CA GLY A 102 -25.99 9.54 3.87
C GLY A 102 -25.64 10.75 4.74
N GLU A 103 -24.38 11.20 4.80
CA GLU A 103 -24.02 12.43 5.55
C GLU A 103 -24.53 13.70 4.83
N SER A 104 -24.70 13.62 3.50
CA SER A 104 -25.22 14.73 2.69
C SER A 104 -26.72 14.96 2.91
N ASP A 105 -27.49 13.91 3.23
CA ASP A 105 -28.92 14.05 3.52
C ASP A 105 -29.16 14.60 4.92
N GLN A 106 -28.33 14.26 5.91
CA GLN A 106 -28.50 14.72 7.29
C GLN A 106 -28.05 16.19 7.49
N ALA A 107 -27.14 16.69 6.65
CA ALA A 107 -26.75 18.10 6.62
C ALA A 107 -27.80 19.03 5.98
N ASN A 108 -28.79 18.46 5.27
CA ASN A 108 -29.87 19.23 4.60
C ASN A 108 -31.24 19.06 5.28
N CYS A 109 -31.32 18.29 6.36
CA CYS A 109 -32.49 18.31 7.23
C CYS A 109 -32.36 19.51 8.18
N PRO A 110 -33.14 20.60 8.03
CA PRO A 110 -33.24 21.59 9.08
C PRO A 110 -33.69 20.87 10.35
N ALA A 111 -32.95 21.07 11.44
CA ALA A 111 -33.34 20.59 12.75
C ALA A 111 -34.69 21.20 13.14
N THR A 112 -35.79 20.53 12.80
CA THR A 112 -37.08 20.81 13.44
C THR A 112 -36.99 20.25 14.84
N GLN A 113 -36.70 21.19 15.73
CA GLN A 113 -36.70 21.14 17.18
C GLN A 113 -37.96 20.42 17.72
N PRO A 114 -37.85 19.66 18.83
CA PRO A 114 -39.00 19.05 19.47
C PRO A 114 -39.75 20.14 20.25
N ASP A 115 -40.87 20.62 19.74
CA ASP A 115 -41.83 21.36 20.57
C ASP A 115 -42.81 20.37 21.19
N ASP A 116 -42.58 20.13 22.49
CA ASP A 116 -43.61 19.82 23.47
C ASP A 116 -44.88 20.62 23.18
N GLN A 117 -45.99 19.95 22.82
CA GLN A 117 -47.34 20.48 23.02
C GLN A 117 -48.24 19.31 23.45
N ALA A 118 -48.12 18.94 24.72
CA ALA A 118 -49.22 18.36 25.46
C ALA A 118 -50.17 19.49 25.83
N HIS A 119 -51.35 19.56 25.22
CA HIS A 119 -52.57 20.18 25.77
C HIS A 119 -53.80 19.62 25.09
#